data_AF-A0A7C1XUQ8-F1
#
_entry.id   AF-A0A7C1XUQ8-F1
#
_cell.length_a   1.000
_cell.length_b   1.000
_cell.length_c   1.000
_cell.angle_alpha   90.00
_cell.angle_beta   90.00
_cell.angle_gamma   90.00
#
_symmetry.space_group_name_H-M   'P 1'
#
loop_
_entity.id
_entity.type
_entity.pdbx_description
1 polymer ?
#
loop_
_entity_poly.entity_id
_entity_poly.type
_entity_poly.pdbx_seq_one_letter_code
_entity_poly.pdbx_strand_id
1 'polypeptide(L)' 'MGLLRSTAVTGGMTFISRITGFLRDVVFAYVFGAGAATDAFFVAFKIPNFLRRLFAEGAFAQAFVP' A
#
# COMPACT_ATOMS: atom_id res chain seq x y z
N MET A 1 -23.90 -2.17 -15.13
CA MET A 1 -22.50 -1.75 -15.38
C MET A 1 -21.71 -2.97 -15.79
N GLY A 2 -21.22 -3.02 -17.04
CA GLY A 2 -20.53 -4.21 -17.56
C GLY A 2 -19.18 -4.48 -16.89
N LEU A 3 -18.84 -5.76 -16.72
CA LEU A 3 -17.59 -6.26 -16.16
C LEU A 3 -16.34 -5.53 -16.72
N LEU A 4 -16.30 -5.29 -18.03
CA LEU A 4 -15.22 -4.56 -18.70
C LEU A 4 -15.00 -3.14 -18.15
N ARG A 5 -16.09 -2.41 -17.84
CA ARG A 5 -16.01 -1.06 -17.29
C ARG A 5 -15.49 -1.08 -15.86
N SER A 6 -15.97 -2.01 -15.04
CA SER A 6 -15.54 -2.16 -13.65
C SER A 6 -14.06 -2.56 -13.55
N THR A 7 -13.61 -3.52 -14.37
CA THR A 7 -12.20 -3.93 -14.41
C THR A 7 -11.29 -2.81 -14.91
N ALA A 8 -11.73 -2.05 -15.93
CA ALA A 8 -10.95 -0.91 -16.43
C ALA A 8 -10.78 0.19 -15.35
N VAL A 9 -11.84 0.48 -14.57
CA VAL A 9 -11.78 1.47 -13.50
C VAL A 9 -10.86 1.02 -12.36
N THR A 10 -11.05 -0.20 -11.84
CA THR A 10 -10.21 -0.72 -10.75
C THR A 10 -8.75 -0.90 -11.18
N GLY A 11 -8.52 -1.36 -12.42
CA GLY A 11 -7.18 -1.48 -13.00
C GLY A 11 -6.50 -0.13 -13.16
N GLY A 12 -7.21 0.87 -13.67
CA GLY A 12 -6.71 2.25 -13.78
C GLY A 12 -6.35 2.85 -12.43
N MET A 13 -7.22 2.71 -11.43
CA MET A 13 -6.94 3.17 -10.06
C MET A 13 -5.74 2.44 -9.44
N THR A 14 -5.58 1.14 -9.71
CA THR A 14 -4.42 0.36 -9.25
C THR A 14 -3.13 0.85 -9.90
N PHE A 15 -3.17 1.15 -11.20
CA PHE A 15 -2.00 1.64 -11.94
C PHE A 15 -1.53 3.02 -11.42
N ILE A 16 -2.47 3.94 -11.22
CA ILE A 16 -2.18 5.26 -10.63
C ILE A 16 -1.57 5.12 -9.22
N SER A 17 -2.13 4.22 -8.41
CA SER A 17 -1.60 3.95 -7.06
C SER A 17 -0.18 3.38 -7.08
N ARG A 18 0.16 2.56 -8.08
CA ARG A 18 1.52 2.03 -8.25
C ARG A 18 2.51 3.11 -8.68
N ILE A 19 2.14 3.97 -9.63
CA ILE A 19 3.01 5.08 -10.07
C ILE A 19 3.27 6.05 -8.91
N THR A 20 2.23 6.45 -8.19
CA THR A 20 2.37 7.36 -7.04
C THR A 20 3.20 6.74 -5.92
N GLY A 21 3.04 5.44 -5.65
CA GLY A 21 3.89 4.69 -4.72
C GLY A 21 5.36 4.65 -5.17
N PHE A 22 5.62 4.41 -6.45
CA PHE A 22 6.97 4.42 -7.01
C PHE A 22 7.65 5.79 -6.89
N LEU A 23 6.93 6.86 -7.21
CA LEU A 23 7.44 8.23 -7.06
C LEU A 23 7.80 8.54 -5.61
N ARG A 24 6.95 8.12 -4.66
CA ARG A 24 7.27 8.24 -3.23
C ARG A 24 8.58 7.53 -2.91
N ASP A 25 8.76 6.29 -3.36
CA ASP A 25 9.96 5.52 -3.05
C ASP A 25 11.24 6.16 -3.64
N VAL A 26 11.15 6.74 -4.84
CA VAL A 26 12.24 7.54 -5.46
C VAL A 26 12.54 8.79 -4.64
N VAL A 27 11.53 9.52 -4.18
CA VAL A 27 11.72 10.72 -3.34
C VAL A 27 12.37 10.35 -2.01
N PHE A 28 11.94 9.25 -1.36
CA PHE A 28 12.56 8.78 -0.14
C PHE A 28 14.03 8.40 -0.36
N ALA A 29 14.34 7.70 -1.44
CA ALA A 29 15.71 7.34 -1.78
C ALA A 29 16.58 8.58 -2.08
N TYR A 30 16.04 9.60 -2.75
CA TYR A 30 16.78 10.83 -3.07
C TYR A 30 17.01 11.71 -1.83
N VAL A 31 16.01 11.88 -0.97
CA VAL A 31 16.07 12.81 0.17
C VAL A 31 16.80 12.19 1.36
N PHE A 32 16.55 10.91 1.68
CA PHE A 32 17.12 10.26 2.86
C PHE A 32 18.31 9.34 2.53
N GLY A 33 18.42 8.86 1.29
CA GLY A 33 19.44 7.90 0.91
C GLY A 33 19.26 6.51 1.53
N ALA A 34 20.12 5.58 1.14
CA ALA A 34 20.23 4.27 1.77
C ALA A 34 21.08 4.40 3.05
N GLY A 35 20.44 4.29 4.21
CA GLY A 35 21.12 4.43 5.50
C GLY A 35 20.32 3.83 6.65
N ALA A 36 21.00 3.57 7.77
CA ALA A 36 20.42 2.87 8.92
C ALA A 36 19.17 3.56 9.50
N ALA A 37 19.07 4.89 9.39
CA ALA A 37 17.89 5.63 9.83
C ALA A 37 16.66 5.38 8.93
N THR A 38 16.85 5.36 7.61
CA THR A 38 15.79 5.07 6.63
C THR A 38 15.30 3.62 6.78
N ASP A 39 16.22 2.68 7.00
CA ASP A 39 15.89 1.27 7.23
C ASP A 39 15.10 1.08 8.54
N ALA A 40 15.53 1.73 9.62
CA ALA A 40 14.84 1.70 10.91
C ALA A 40 13.42 2.28 10.79
N PHE A 41 13.24 3.37 10.05
CA PHE A 41 11.92 3.94 9.77
C PHE A 41 11.02 2.94 9.03
N PHE A 42 11.51 2.30 7.97
CA PHE A 42 10.71 1.31 7.23
C PHE A 42 10.33 0.10 8.08
N VAL A 43 11.23 -0.38 8.95
CA VAL A 43 10.92 -1.48 9.88
C VAL A 43 9.85 -1.05 10.88
N ALA A 44 10.02 0.12 11.51
CA ALA A 44 9.04 0.64 12.46
C ALA A 44 7.67 0.85 11.80
N PHE A 45 7.64 1.37 10.57
CA PHE A 45 6.40 1.64 9.84
C PHE A 45 5.64 0.38 9.42
N LYS A 46 6.29 -0.79 9.35
CA LYS A 46 5.61 -2.07 9.05
C LYS A 46 4.65 -2.50 10.15
N ILE A 47 4.97 -2.22 11.42
CA ILE A 47 4.15 -2.64 12.57
C ILE A 47 2.73 -2.04 12.52
N PRO A 48 2.54 -0.70 12.45
CA PRO A 48 1.20 -0.14 12.37
C PRO A 48 0.50 -0.49 11.06
N ASN A 49 1.23 -0.62 9.94
CA ASN A 49 0.63 -1.06 8.68
C ASN A 49 0.11 -2.49 8.74
N PHE A 50 0.82 -3.38 9.41
CA PHE A 50 0.34 -4.74 9.65
C PHE A 50 -0.97 -4.74 10.44
N LEU A 51 -1.02 -3.97 11.53
CA LEU A 51 -2.25 -3.83 12.34
C LEU A 51 -3.40 -3.22 11.53
N ARG A 52 -3.13 -2.20 10.71
CA ARG A 52 -4.13 -1.58 9.82
C ARG A 52 -4.69 -2.60 8.81
N ARG A 53 -3.83 -3.42 8.19
CA ARG A 53 -4.26 -4.48 7.27
C ARG A 53 -5.09 -5.55 7.99
N LEU A 54 -4.70 -5.91 9.21
CA LEU A 54 -5.40 -6.93 10.00
C LEU A 54 -6.79 -6.46 10.43
N PHE A 55 -6.92 -5.24 10.95
CA PHE A 55 -8.15 -4.77 11.59
C PHE A 55 -9.01 -3.83 10.74
N ALA A 56 -8.40 -2.99 9.88
CA ALA A 56 -9.12 -1.93 9.17
C ALA A 56 -9.43 -2.24 7.70
N GLU A 57 -8.65 -3.11 7.05
CA GLU A 57 -8.89 -3.52 5.64
C GLU A 57 -9.88 -4.70 5.52
N GLY A 58 -10.57 -5.09 6.59
CA GLY A 58 -11.64 -6.10 6.52
C GLY A 58 -11.17 -7.56 6.42
N ALA A 59 -9.86 -7.82 6.49
CA ALA A 59 -9.32 -9.19 6.59
C ALA A 59 -9.90 -9.96 7.79
N PHE A 60 -10.13 -9.26 8.91
CA PHE A 60 -10.82 -9.83 10.07
C PHE A 60 -12.30 -10.13 9.77
N ALA A 61 -13.01 -9.26 9.05
CA ALA A 61 -14.42 -9.48 8.72
C ALA A 61 -14.63 -10.69 7.80
N GLN A 62 -13.72 -10.94 6.84
CA GLN A 62 -13.79 -12.13 5.98
C GLN A 62 -13.47 -13.45 6.70
N ALA A 63 -12.70 -13.41 7.79
CA ALA A 63 -12.38 -14.61 8.56
C ALA A 63 -13.53 -15.05 9.50
N PHE A 64 -14.44 -14.13 9.83
CA PHE A 64 -15.52 -14.36 10.80
C PHE A 64 -16.94 -14.29 10.23
N VAL A 65 -17.13 -13.81 9.00
CA VAL A 65 -18.43 -13.80 8.31
C VAL A 65 -18.37 -14.77 7.13
N PRO A 66 -18.99 -15.97 7.25
CA PRO A 66 -19.13 -16.92 6.14
C PRO A 66 -20.13 -16.44 5.08
#